data_AF-A0A2D6JND3-F1
#
_entry.id   AF-A0A2D6JND3-F1
#
_cell.length_a   1.000
_cell.length_b   1.000
_cell.length_c   1.000
_cell.angle_alpha   90.00
_cell.angle_beta   90.00
_cell.angle_gamma   90.00
#
_symmetry.space_group_name_H-M   'P 1'
#
loop_
_entity.id
_entity.type
_entity.pdbx_description
1 polymer ?
#
loop_
_entity_poly.entity_id
_entity_poly.type
_entity_poly.pdbx_seq_one_letter_code
_entity_poly.pdbx_strand_id
1 'polypeptide(L)'
;MVDETSALPTDMRRFIDTPVARPLVKGRNIAAAGSLLVAAVLFIVLRQFALSSTLAAVVAGATLVTNLVVVWLRFQSHASTPLAVNLNHPFMDTEPMGDARILIQLANGQWVSPGKHRVRTVPDDLLGGYTLVQDTEDYPALGHFSTAKEIAGTLARHLALINQAIALRDAVNEVPDPIEEARGRETMDSGLLERSWLEDEEAVEVESPLVSFFRSKE
;
A
#
# COMPACT_ATOMS: atom_id res chain seq x y z
N MET A 1 27.88 22.21 3.01
CA MET A 1 27.91 21.12 4.01
C MET A 1 26.69 20.25 3.74
N VAL A 2 26.89 19.04 3.22
CA VAL A 2 25.79 18.09 3.05
C VAL A 2 25.50 17.54 4.43
N ASP A 3 24.32 17.81 4.96
CA ASP A 3 23.86 17.32 6.26
C ASP A 3 23.89 15.78 6.24
N GLU A 4 24.69 15.13 7.11
CA GLU A 4 24.88 13.67 7.11
C GLU A 4 23.55 12.89 7.29
N THR A 5 22.50 13.55 7.79
CA THR A 5 21.13 13.03 7.93
C THR A 5 20.35 12.91 6.62
N SER A 6 20.82 13.56 5.53
CA SER A 6 20.20 13.45 4.20
C SER A 6 20.72 12.26 3.39
N ALA A 7 21.87 11.69 3.77
CA ALA A 7 22.46 10.56 3.09
C ALA A 7 21.74 9.26 3.51
N LEU A 8 21.28 8.48 2.52
CA LEU A 8 20.73 7.17 2.79
C LEU A 8 21.83 6.26 3.36
N PRO A 9 21.62 5.59 4.50
CA PRO A 9 22.60 4.64 5.05
C PRO A 9 22.97 3.55 4.04
N THR A 10 24.22 3.06 4.10
CA THR A 10 24.77 2.13 3.09
C THR A 10 24.13 0.75 3.11
N ASP A 11 23.51 0.35 4.22
CA ASP A 11 22.79 -0.91 4.38
C ASP A 11 21.35 -0.85 3.84
N MET A 12 20.87 0.34 3.48
CA MET A 12 19.52 0.59 3.01
C MET A 12 19.48 0.65 1.48
N ARG A 13 18.42 0.10 0.90
CA ARG A 13 18.13 0.15 -0.54
C ARG A 13 16.82 0.86 -0.80
N ARG A 14 16.79 1.72 -1.81
CA ARG A 14 15.56 2.37 -2.24
C ARG A 14 14.60 1.33 -2.79
N PHE A 15 13.29 1.60 -2.67
CA PHE A 15 12.25 0.71 -3.14
C PHE A 15 12.46 0.25 -4.59
N ILE A 16 12.81 1.16 -5.51
CA ILE A 16 12.99 0.83 -6.93
C ILE A 16 14.14 -0.15 -7.20
N ASP A 17 15.10 -0.24 -6.28
CA ASP A 17 16.27 -1.13 -6.38
C ASP A 17 16.03 -2.50 -5.72
N THR A 18 14.86 -2.70 -5.11
CA THR A 18 14.48 -3.96 -4.50
C THR A 18 14.05 -5.00 -5.53
N PRO A 19 14.23 -6.30 -5.24
CA PRO A 19 13.67 -7.40 -6.03
C PRO A 19 12.17 -7.27 -6.35
N VAL A 20 11.36 -6.87 -5.37
CA VAL A 20 9.91 -6.67 -5.54
C VAL A 20 9.58 -5.60 -6.60
N ALA A 21 10.44 -4.59 -6.77
CA ALA A 21 10.24 -3.55 -7.79
C ALA A 21 10.75 -3.93 -9.19
N ARG A 22 11.45 -5.06 -9.36
CA ARG A 22 11.97 -5.50 -10.68
C ARG A 22 10.91 -5.60 -11.78
N PRO A 23 9.67 -6.08 -11.53
CA PRO A 23 8.62 -6.10 -12.54
C PRO A 23 8.30 -4.71 -13.12
N LEU A 24 8.45 -3.63 -12.34
CA LEU A 24 8.22 -2.27 -12.80
C LEU A 24 9.28 -1.83 -13.80
N VAL A 25 10.55 -2.13 -13.52
CA VAL A 25 11.68 -1.83 -14.42
C VAL A 25 11.58 -2.65 -15.70
N LYS A 26 11.25 -3.94 -15.59
CA LYS A 26 11.00 -4.81 -16.74
C LYS A 26 9.82 -4.30 -17.58
N GLY A 27 8.72 -3.94 -16.93
CA GLY A 27 7.54 -3.37 -17.58
C GLY A 27 7.85 -2.10 -18.36
N ARG A 28 8.65 -1.18 -17.80
CA ARG A 28 9.15 0.01 -18.51
C ARG A 28 9.91 -0.36 -19.78
N ASN A 29 10.85 -1.30 -19.69
CA ASN A 29 11.67 -1.71 -20.82
C ASN A 29 10.83 -2.39 -21.92
N ILE A 30 9.89 -3.26 -21.53
CA ILE A 30 8.96 -3.92 -22.45
C ILE A 30 8.07 -2.89 -23.14
N ALA A 31 7.51 -1.93 -22.40
CA ALA A 31 6.68 -0.86 -22.97
C ALA A 31 7.47 0.06 -23.91
N ALA A 32 8.74 0.37 -23.59
CA ALA A 32 9.61 1.15 -24.46
C ALA A 32 9.92 0.40 -25.77
N ALA A 33 10.24 -0.90 -25.69
CA ALA A 33 10.42 -1.74 -26.86
C ALA A 33 9.14 -1.87 -27.70
N GLY A 34 7.99 -2.04 -27.06
CA GLY A 34 6.68 -2.04 -27.71
C GLY A 34 6.37 -0.72 -28.41
N SER A 35 6.78 0.41 -27.83
CA SER A 35 6.61 1.74 -28.43
C SER A 35 7.39 1.89 -29.73
N LEU A 36 8.62 1.35 -29.78
CA LEU A 36 9.43 1.29 -31.00
C LEU A 36 8.78 0.43 -32.08
N LEU A 37 8.27 -0.75 -31.69
CA LEU A 37 7.59 -1.65 -32.63
C LEU A 37 6.34 -0.98 -33.22
N VAL A 38 5.49 -0.38 -32.38
CA VAL A 38 4.28 0.33 -32.82
C VAL A 38 4.63 1.46 -33.79
N ALA A 39 5.67 2.24 -33.50
CA ALA A 39 6.11 3.32 -34.39
C ALA A 39 6.64 2.80 -35.74
N ALA A 40 7.39 1.69 -35.73
CA ALA A 40 7.88 1.06 -36.96
C ALA A 40 6.73 0.53 -37.82
N VAL A 41 5.76 -0.17 -37.21
CA VAL A 41 4.57 -0.66 -37.91
C VAL A 41 3.75 0.51 -38.46
N LEU A 42 3.53 1.56 -37.67
CA LEU A 42 2.82 2.75 -38.10
C LEU A 42 3.50 3.42 -39.30
N PHE A 43 4.83 3.54 -39.28
CA PHE A 43 5.58 4.07 -40.41
C PHE A 43 5.38 3.25 -41.69
N ILE A 44 5.46 1.92 -41.58
CA ILE A 44 5.24 1.01 -42.73
C ILE A 44 3.82 1.17 -43.28
N VAL A 45 2.82 1.17 -42.41
CA VAL A 45 1.40 1.33 -42.81
C VAL A 45 1.19 2.68 -43.51
N LEU A 46 1.67 3.78 -42.94
CA LEU A 46 1.53 5.11 -43.55
C LEU A 46 2.22 5.18 -44.92
N ARG A 47 3.38 4.51 -45.09
CA ARG A 47 4.06 4.41 -46.38
C ARG A 47 3.25 3.65 -47.44
N GLN A 48 2.45 2.66 -47.04
CA GLN A 48 1.58 1.91 -47.97
C GLN A 48 0.42 2.76 -48.49
N PHE A 49 -0.08 3.72 -47.70
CA PHE A 49 -1.13 4.66 -48.10
C PHE A 49 -0.60 5.89 -48.88
N ALA A 50 0.56 5.76 -49.52
CA ALA A 50 1.18 6.79 -50.36
C ALA A 50 1.46 8.14 -49.67
N LEU A 51 1.58 8.18 -48.34
CA LEU A 51 2.14 9.35 -47.66
C LEU A 51 3.61 9.52 -48.07
N SER A 52 4.06 10.78 -48.14
CA SER A 52 5.48 11.08 -48.31
C SER A 52 6.28 10.46 -47.16
N SER A 53 7.49 9.97 -47.45
CA SER A 53 8.35 9.35 -46.44
C SER A 53 8.64 10.30 -45.26
N THR A 54 8.73 11.60 -45.55
CA THR A 54 8.90 12.64 -44.54
C THR A 54 7.68 12.75 -43.62
N LEU A 55 6.47 12.81 -44.17
CA LEU A 55 5.25 12.91 -43.37
C LEU A 55 5.00 11.64 -42.54
N ALA A 56 5.20 10.47 -43.14
CA ALA A 56 5.09 9.19 -42.42
C ALA A 56 6.09 9.10 -41.26
N ALA A 57 7.33 9.55 -41.45
CA ALA A 57 8.36 9.57 -40.41
C ALA A 57 8.00 10.55 -39.27
N VAL A 58 7.48 11.74 -39.60
CA VAL A 58 7.07 12.73 -38.60
C VAL A 58 5.94 12.18 -37.72
N VAL A 59 4.90 11.58 -38.33
CA VAL A 59 3.78 11.03 -37.57
C VAL A 59 4.22 9.86 -36.69
N ALA A 60 4.96 8.89 -37.25
CA ALA A 60 5.47 7.76 -36.47
C ALA A 60 6.42 8.20 -35.35
N GLY A 61 7.29 9.18 -35.62
CA GLY A 61 8.19 9.77 -34.64
C GLY A 61 7.45 10.49 -33.52
N ALA A 62 6.43 11.28 -33.84
CA ALA A 62 5.61 11.96 -32.84
C ALA A 62 4.87 10.96 -31.93
N THR A 63 4.33 9.88 -32.51
CA THR A 63 3.70 8.80 -31.74
C THR A 63 4.72 8.10 -30.83
N LEU A 64 5.92 7.81 -31.33
CA LEU A 64 7.00 7.21 -30.54
C LEU A 64 7.36 8.09 -29.33
N VAL A 65 7.62 9.38 -29.57
CA VAL A 65 7.98 10.34 -28.51
C VAL A 65 6.87 10.42 -27.47
N THR A 66 5.61 10.52 -27.91
CA THR A 66 4.45 10.58 -27.00
C THR A 66 4.37 9.32 -26.13
N ASN A 67 4.52 8.14 -26.72
CA ASN A 67 4.50 6.88 -25.97
C ASN A 67 5.65 6.79 -24.97
N LEU A 68 6.87 7.17 -25.38
CA LEU A 68 8.03 7.16 -24.49
C LEU A 68 7.87 8.13 -23.32
N VAL A 69 7.29 9.32 -23.56
CA VAL A 69 6.96 10.28 -22.49
C VAL A 69 5.94 9.68 -21.53
N VAL A 70 4.87 9.04 -22.02
CA VAL A 70 3.87 8.39 -21.15
C VAL A 70 4.50 7.26 -20.33
N VAL A 71 5.31 6.40 -20.94
CA VAL A 71 6.04 5.33 -20.26
C VAL A 71 6.97 5.90 -19.19
N TRP A 72 7.70 6.97 -19.51
CA TRP A 72 8.59 7.64 -18.57
C TRP A 72 7.83 8.23 -17.38
N LEU A 73 6.78 9.01 -17.62
CA LEU A 73 5.96 9.61 -16.57
C LEU A 73 5.35 8.56 -15.65
N ARG A 74 4.84 7.46 -16.22
CA ARG A 74 4.28 6.35 -15.45
C ARG A 74 5.35 5.66 -14.61
N PHE A 75 6.53 5.39 -15.18
CA PHE A 75 7.65 4.81 -14.44
C PHE A 75 8.15 5.74 -13.33
N GLN A 76 8.30 7.03 -13.60
CA GLN A 76 8.73 8.02 -12.62
C GLN A 76 7.82 8.06 -11.39
N SER A 77 6.50 7.94 -11.61
CA SER A 77 5.54 7.88 -10.52
C SER A 77 5.77 6.70 -9.55
N HIS A 78 6.36 5.59 -10.02
CA HIS A 78 6.75 4.46 -9.15
C HIS A 78 8.19 4.58 -8.65
N ALA A 79 9.11 5.03 -9.49
CA ALA A 79 10.53 5.15 -9.15
C ALA A 79 10.78 6.23 -8.07
N SER A 80 9.91 7.23 -7.99
CA SER A 80 9.96 8.29 -6.98
C SER A 80 9.40 7.90 -5.62
N THR A 81 9.12 6.61 -5.38
CA THR A 81 8.60 6.16 -4.08
C THR A 81 9.62 6.49 -2.98
N PRO A 82 9.27 7.35 -2.00
CA PRO A 82 10.20 7.86 -0.99
C PRO A 82 10.40 6.85 0.16
N LEU A 83 10.80 5.63 -0.20
CA LEU A 83 10.92 4.50 0.72
C LEU A 83 12.25 3.79 0.49
N ALA A 84 12.93 3.46 1.58
CA ALA A 84 14.09 2.59 1.58
C ALA A 84 13.96 1.53 2.67
N VAL A 85 14.54 0.36 2.42
CA VAL A 85 14.47 -0.81 3.29
C VAL A 85 15.86 -1.46 3.41
N ASN A 86 16.14 -2.11 4.53
CA ASN A 86 17.39 -2.88 4.67
C ASN A 86 17.30 -4.28 4.04
N LEU A 87 18.39 -5.03 4.10
CA LEU A 87 18.49 -6.38 3.54
C LEU A 87 17.53 -7.40 4.17
N ASN A 88 17.13 -7.19 5.42
CA ASN A 88 16.24 -8.12 6.15
C ASN A 88 14.75 -7.89 5.85
N HIS A 89 14.40 -6.83 5.11
CA HIS A 89 13.01 -6.55 4.81
C HIS A 89 12.46 -7.53 3.75
N PRO A 90 11.20 -7.98 3.84
CA PRO A 90 10.60 -8.93 2.87
C PRO A 90 10.59 -8.48 1.41
N PHE A 91 10.87 -7.20 1.14
CA PHE A 91 11.05 -6.69 -0.24
C PHE A 91 12.33 -7.18 -0.92
N MET A 92 13.26 -7.75 -0.15
CA MET A 92 14.53 -8.26 -0.64
C MET A 92 14.45 -9.69 -1.16
N ASP A 93 13.29 -10.36 -1.06
CA ASP A 93 13.10 -11.77 -1.45
C ASP A 93 14.18 -12.70 -0.87
N THR A 94 14.73 -12.34 0.29
CA THR A 94 15.73 -13.11 1.04
C THR A 94 15.19 -13.44 2.42
N GLU A 95 15.60 -14.60 2.96
CA GLU A 95 15.27 -14.96 4.33
C GLU A 95 15.82 -13.89 5.30
N PRO A 96 14.98 -13.31 6.17
CA PRO A 96 15.44 -12.31 7.14
C PRO A 96 16.44 -12.94 8.13
N MET A 97 17.62 -12.32 8.29
CA MET A 97 18.65 -12.78 9.24
C MET A 97 18.73 -11.91 10.50
N GLY A 98 17.83 -10.93 10.64
CA GLY A 98 17.76 -10.00 11.76
C GLY A 98 16.67 -8.97 11.54
N ASP A 99 16.71 -7.86 12.28
CA ASP A 99 15.62 -6.88 12.26
C ASP A 99 15.43 -6.23 10.88
N ALA A 100 14.20 -6.22 10.41
CA ALA A 100 13.77 -5.42 9.29
C ALA A 100 13.71 -3.94 9.69
N ARG A 101 14.25 -3.06 8.83
CA ARG A 101 14.25 -1.61 9.01
C ARG A 101 13.79 -0.91 7.76
N ILE A 102 13.12 0.22 7.96
CA ILE A 102 12.56 1.05 6.89
C ILE A 102 12.86 2.51 7.18
N LEU A 103 13.08 3.28 6.12
CA LEU A 103 13.25 4.73 6.16
C LEU A 103 12.37 5.37 5.10
N ILE A 104 11.81 6.53 5.44
CA ILE A 104 10.98 7.34 4.57
C ILE A 104 11.73 8.62 4.25
N GLN A 105 11.75 8.99 2.97
CA GLN A 105 12.33 10.27 2.58
C GLN A 105 11.29 11.39 2.70
N LEU A 106 11.62 12.42 3.46
CA LEU A 106 10.82 13.64 3.56
C LEU A 106 11.07 14.56 2.36
N ALA A 107 10.21 15.58 2.18
CA ALA A 107 10.31 16.53 1.08
C ALA A 107 11.63 17.34 1.09
N ASN A 108 12.24 17.51 2.27
CA ASN A 108 13.55 18.15 2.43
C ASN A 108 14.74 17.21 2.11
N GLY A 109 14.48 15.95 1.75
CA GLY A 109 15.49 14.94 1.41
C GLY A 109 16.00 14.11 2.59
N GLN A 110 15.63 14.45 3.83
CA GLN A 110 16.02 13.71 5.03
C GLN A 110 15.32 12.36 5.12
N TRP A 111 16.03 11.36 5.64
CA TRP A 111 15.49 10.02 5.86
C TRP A 111 15.10 9.84 7.32
N VAL A 112 13.83 9.50 7.56
CA VAL A 112 13.29 9.32 8.91
C VAL A 112 12.72 7.93 9.12
N SER A 113 12.85 7.41 10.33
CA SER A 113 12.19 6.17 10.74
C SER A 113 10.73 6.46 11.09
N PRO A 114 9.75 5.73 10.54
CA PRO A 114 8.33 5.96 10.85
C PRO A 114 7.91 5.56 12.27
N GLY A 115 8.77 4.87 13.03
CA GLY A 115 8.39 4.32 14.33
C GLY A 115 7.55 3.05 14.20
N LYS A 116 6.77 2.72 15.25
CA LYS A 116 6.01 1.46 15.36
C LYS A 116 4.65 1.49 14.66
N HIS A 117 4.02 2.65 14.59
CA HIS A 117 2.65 2.78 14.10
C HIS A 117 2.61 2.96 12.58
N ARG A 118 1.43 2.73 11.99
CA ARG A 118 1.14 3.13 10.62
C ARG A 118 1.24 4.65 10.50
N VAL A 119 1.36 5.13 9.27
CA VAL A 119 1.46 6.56 8.97
C VAL A 119 0.31 7.02 8.09
N ARG A 120 -0.01 8.30 8.20
CA ARG A 120 -0.99 8.99 7.36
C ARG A 120 -0.50 10.39 7.03
N THR A 121 -1.11 11.00 6.02
CA THR A 121 -0.83 12.38 5.63
C THR A 121 -1.89 13.32 6.17
N VAL A 122 -1.46 14.47 6.69
CA VAL A 122 -2.32 15.58 7.12
C VAL A 122 -1.95 16.81 6.28
N PRO A 123 -2.93 17.59 5.76
CA PRO A 123 -2.62 18.81 5.02
C PRO A 123 -1.82 19.78 5.90
N ASP A 124 -0.79 20.39 5.31
CA ASP A 124 0.07 21.37 5.97
C ASP A 124 -0.24 22.76 5.42
N ASP A 125 -0.93 23.59 6.22
CA ASP A 125 -1.32 24.94 5.81
C ASP A 125 -0.14 25.93 5.82
N LEU A 126 0.93 25.64 6.56
CA LEU A 126 2.08 26.55 6.70
C LEU A 126 3.06 26.40 5.55
N LEU A 127 3.43 25.16 5.21
CA LEU A 127 4.35 24.85 4.11
C LEU A 127 3.62 24.58 2.79
N GLY A 128 2.30 24.37 2.85
CA GLY A 128 1.51 23.84 1.75
C GLY A 128 1.74 22.34 1.57
N GLY A 129 0.74 21.63 1.05
CA GLY A 129 0.84 20.21 0.76
C GLY A 129 0.56 19.33 1.97
N TYR A 130 1.40 18.34 2.27
CA TYR A 130 1.12 17.30 3.26
C TYR A 130 2.31 16.98 4.17
N THR A 131 2.02 16.86 5.46
CA THR A 131 2.93 16.37 6.50
C THR A 131 2.60 14.93 6.85
N LEU A 132 3.63 14.11 7.02
CA LEU A 132 3.49 12.71 7.43
C LEU A 132 3.43 12.65 8.96
N VAL A 133 2.42 11.95 9.48
CA VAL A 133 2.20 11.74 10.91
C VAL A 133 2.02 10.26 11.19
N GLN A 134 2.30 9.83 12.40
CA GLN A 134 1.89 8.50 12.84
C GLN A 134 0.38 8.46 13.09
N ASP A 135 -0.24 7.33 12.80
CA ASP A 135 -1.67 7.09 13.02
C ASP A 135 -1.88 6.60 14.46
N THR A 136 -1.80 7.55 15.39
CA THR A 136 -2.07 7.40 16.82
C THR A 136 -3.01 8.52 17.25
N GLU A 137 -3.50 8.48 18.50
CA GLU A 137 -4.40 9.52 19.02
C GLU A 137 -3.79 10.93 18.94
N ASP A 138 -2.48 11.06 19.23
CA ASP A 138 -1.78 12.35 19.24
C ASP A 138 -1.23 12.80 17.89
N TYR A 139 -1.33 11.97 16.84
CA TYR A 139 -0.78 12.22 15.50
C TYR A 139 0.63 12.86 15.47
N PRO A 140 1.65 12.27 16.11
CA PRO A 140 2.97 12.87 16.18
C PRO A 140 3.55 13.02 14.76
N ALA A 141 4.00 14.24 14.45
CA ALA A 141 4.52 14.58 13.12
C ALA A 141 5.92 14.01 12.91
N LEU A 142 6.10 13.31 11.79
CA LEU A 142 7.41 12.83 11.31
C LEU A 142 8.11 13.90 10.47
N GLY A 143 7.34 14.72 9.76
CA GLY A 143 7.84 15.87 9.01
C GLY A 143 7.13 16.11 7.68
N HIS A 144 7.53 17.18 7.00
CA HIS A 144 6.93 17.59 5.73
C HIS A 144 7.24 16.57 4.61
N PHE A 145 6.21 16.01 3.99
CA PHE A 145 6.33 14.82 3.14
C PHE A 145 6.13 15.12 1.66
N SER A 146 5.19 15.99 1.31
CA SER A 146 4.91 16.31 -0.08
C SER A 146 4.46 17.76 -0.21
N THR A 147 4.99 18.45 -1.22
CA THR A 147 4.58 19.81 -1.60
C THR A 147 3.37 19.81 -2.55
N ALA A 148 2.83 18.63 -2.88
CA ALA A 148 1.67 18.50 -3.77
C ALA A 148 0.43 19.09 -3.10
N LYS A 149 -0.33 19.92 -3.82
CA LYS A 149 -1.54 20.59 -3.31
C LYS A 149 -2.72 19.64 -3.04
N GLU A 150 -2.77 18.51 -3.74
CA GLU A 150 -3.84 17.52 -3.62
C GLU A 150 -3.24 16.12 -3.47
N ILE A 151 -4.00 15.22 -2.83
CA ILE A 151 -3.66 13.79 -2.77
C ILE A 151 -3.87 13.19 -4.17
N ALA A 152 -2.86 13.35 -5.03
CA ALA A 152 -2.81 12.68 -6.30
C ALA A 152 -2.67 11.15 -6.10
N GLY A 153 -3.04 10.35 -7.12
CA GLY A 153 -2.87 8.89 -7.10
C GLY A 153 -1.43 8.40 -6.90
N THR A 154 -0.42 9.28 -7.07
CA THR A 154 0.96 9.00 -6.68
C THR A 154 1.16 9.05 -5.17
N LEU A 155 0.65 10.09 -4.50
CA LEU A 155 0.81 10.27 -3.05
C LEU A 155 0.08 9.17 -2.26
N ALA A 156 -1.16 8.86 -2.66
CA ALA A 156 -1.94 7.77 -2.05
C ALA A 156 -1.23 6.42 -2.17
N ARG A 157 -0.61 6.13 -3.32
CA ARG A 157 0.17 4.92 -3.53
C ARG A 157 1.45 4.89 -2.71
N HIS A 158 2.18 6.01 -2.62
CA HIS A 158 3.37 6.10 -1.78
C HIS A 158 3.00 5.80 -0.32
N LEU A 159 1.91 6.37 0.18
CA LEU A 159 1.43 6.11 1.53
C LEU A 159 1.04 4.63 1.75
N ALA A 160 0.32 4.03 0.79
CA ALA A 160 -0.04 2.62 0.84
C ALA A 160 1.20 1.70 0.86
N LEU A 161 2.19 1.96 0.00
CA LEU A 161 3.44 1.20 -0.04
C LEU A 161 4.26 1.34 1.25
N ILE A 162 4.31 2.55 1.82
CA ILE A 162 4.96 2.78 3.10
C ILE A 162 4.27 1.95 4.19
N ASN A 163 2.95 2.05 4.32
CA ASN A 163 2.22 1.30 5.34
C ASN A 163 2.33 -0.22 5.16
N GLN A 164 2.37 -0.71 3.92
CA GLN A 164 2.64 -2.11 3.63
C GLN A 164 4.06 -2.51 4.07
N ALA A 165 5.07 -1.66 3.84
CA ALA A 165 6.43 -1.92 4.31
C ALA A 165 6.52 -1.92 5.84
N ILE A 166 5.83 -1.00 6.53
CA ILE A 166 5.72 -1.02 8.00
C ILE A 166 5.11 -2.37 8.43
N ALA A 167 4.04 -2.83 7.79
CA ALA A 167 3.39 -4.09 8.15
C ALA A 167 4.29 -5.31 8.00
N LEU A 168 5.01 -5.39 6.87
CA LEU A 168 5.94 -6.47 6.59
C LEU A 168 7.15 -6.45 7.53
N ARG A 169 7.64 -5.26 7.87
CA ARG A 169 8.68 -5.08 8.89
C ARG A 169 8.22 -5.60 10.26
N ASP A 170 7.01 -5.22 10.67
CA ASP A 170 6.44 -5.61 11.97
C ASP A 170 6.28 -7.14 12.07
N ALA A 171 5.85 -7.78 10.99
CA ALA A 171 5.74 -9.23 10.90
C ALA A 171 7.10 -9.94 11.06
N VAL A 172 8.18 -9.40 10.45
CA VAL A 172 9.54 -9.95 10.61
C VAL A 172 10.09 -9.72 12.01
N ASN A 173 9.81 -8.56 12.60
CA ASN A 173 10.32 -8.19 13.91
C ASN A 173 9.45 -8.73 15.07
N GLU A 174 8.54 -9.66 14.78
CA GLU A 174 7.62 -10.29 15.74
C GLU A 174 6.87 -9.28 16.63
N VAL A 175 6.52 -8.12 16.05
CA VAL A 175 5.72 -7.13 16.78
C VAL A 175 4.31 -7.70 16.93
N PRO A 176 3.75 -7.81 18.16
CA PRO A 176 2.43 -8.38 18.38
C PRO A 176 1.37 -7.65 17.54
N ASP A 177 0.66 -8.39 16.71
CA ASP A 177 -0.44 -7.87 15.89
C ASP A 177 -1.72 -7.84 16.75
N PRO A 178 -2.30 -6.65 17.03
CA PRO A 178 -3.55 -6.54 17.78
C PRO A 178 -4.70 -7.33 17.14
N ILE A 179 -4.69 -7.53 15.82
CA ILE A 179 -5.72 -8.29 15.11
C ILE A 179 -5.57 -9.78 15.35
N GLU A 180 -4.35 -10.33 15.31
CA GLU A 180 -4.17 -11.74 15.67
C GLU A 180 -4.44 -11.99 17.15
N GLU A 181 -4.08 -11.05 18.01
CA GLU A 181 -4.44 -11.15 19.42
C GLU A 181 -5.97 -11.14 19.61
N ALA A 182 -6.68 -10.27 18.89
CA ALA A 182 -8.14 -10.23 18.89
C ALA A 182 -8.75 -11.53 18.34
N ARG A 183 -8.22 -12.09 17.25
CA ARG A 183 -8.67 -13.37 16.68
C ARG A 183 -8.41 -14.55 17.62
N GLY A 184 -7.28 -14.54 18.31
CA GLY A 184 -6.97 -15.51 19.38
C GLY A 184 -8.02 -15.46 20.49
N ARG A 185 -8.43 -14.24 20.90
CA ARG A 185 -9.53 -14.05 21.86
C ARG A 185 -10.87 -14.55 21.30
N GLU A 186 -11.22 -14.24 20.06
CA GLU A 186 -12.45 -14.74 19.41
C GLU A 186 -12.51 -16.27 19.35
N THR A 187 -11.36 -16.91 19.09
CA THR A 187 -11.27 -18.38 19.07
C THR A 187 -11.54 -18.98 20.46
N MET A 188 -11.03 -18.34 21.52
CA MET A 188 -11.25 -18.76 22.91
C MET A 188 -12.66 -18.46 23.43
N ASP A 189 -13.32 -17.41 22.92
CA ASP A 189 -14.63 -16.94 23.39
C ASP A 189 -15.83 -17.68 22.74
N SER A 190 -15.56 -18.63 21.83
CA SER A 190 -16.61 -19.42 21.15
C SER A 190 -17.24 -20.53 22.00
N GLY A 191 -16.74 -20.79 23.23
CA GLY A 191 -17.17 -21.91 24.06
C GLY A 191 -18.28 -21.65 25.10
N LEU A 192 -18.76 -20.41 25.26
CA LEU A 192 -19.72 -20.05 26.33
C LEU A 192 -21.20 -19.97 25.90
N LEU A 193 -21.51 -20.29 24.64
CA LEU A 193 -22.89 -20.25 24.13
C LEU A 193 -23.30 -21.49 23.34
N GLU A 194 -22.84 -22.68 23.75
CA GLU A 194 -23.59 -23.89 23.44
C GLU A 194 -24.87 -23.89 24.29
N ARG A 195 -25.92 -23.22 23.80
CA ARG A 195 -27.28 -23.44 24.32
C ARG A 195 -27.65 -24.87 23.98
N SER A 196 -27.48 -25.77 24.94
CA SER A 196 -28.32 -26.95 25.02
C SER A 196 -29.74 -26.45 25.26
N TRP A 197 -30.50 -26.29 24.17
CA TRP A 197 -31.94 -26.24 24.28
C TRP A 197 -32.35 -27.55 24.95
N LEU A 198 -33.17 -27.43 25.99
CA LEU A 198 -33.69 -28.56 26.75
C LEU A 198 -34.77 -29.25 25.90
N GLU A 199 -34.34 -29.83 24.77
CA GLU A 199 -35.11 -30.76 23.97
C GLU A 199 -35.16 -32.07 24.77
N ASP A 200 -35.97 -32.11 25.84
CA ASP A 200 -36.52 -33.32 26.51
C ASP A 200 -37.08 -33.02 27.92
N GLU A 201 -37.75 -31.88 28.14
CA GLU A 201 -38.71 -31.77 29.25
C GLU A 201 -40.11 -31.99 28.69
N GLU A 202 -40.70 -33.13 29.06
CA GLU A 202 -42.13 -33.44 28.90
C GLU A 202 -42.95 -32.16 29.10
N ALA A 203 -43.82 -31.87 28.14
CA ALA A 203 -44.72 -30.72 28.16
C ALA A 203 -45.31 -30.57 29.57
N VAL A 204 -44.77 -29.62 30.34
CA VAL A 204 -45.31 -29.30 31.66
C VAL A 204 -46.71 -28.76 31.39
N GLU A 205 -47.74 -29.58 31.66
CA GLU A 205 -49.13 -29.16 31.64
C GLU A 205 -49.32 -28.14 32.77
N VAL A 206 -49.01 -26.88 32.48
CA VAL A 206 -49.31 -25.77 33.37
C VAL A 206 -50.81 -25.53 33.26
N GLU A 207 -51.58 -26.19 34.13
CA GLU A 207 -53.01 -25.94 34.26
C GLU A 207 -53.21 -24.49 34.71
N SER A 208 -53.88 -23.69 33.87
CA SER A 208 -54.08 -22.26 34.14
C SER A 208 -54.89 -22.07 35.43
N PRO A 209 -54.54 -21.11 36.30
CA PRO A 209 -55.30 -20.82 37.52
C PRO A 209 -56.78 -20.51 37.28
N LEU A 210 -57.16 -20.13 36.05
CA LEU A 210 -58.56 -19.92 35.68
C LEU A 210 -59.38 -21.23 35.69
N VAL A 211 -58.76 -22.37 35.39
CA VAL A 211 -59.43 -23.69 35.34
C VAL A 211 -59.83 -24.16 36.74
N SER A 212 -59.05 -23.85 37.78
CA SER A 212 -59.38 -24.19 39.17
C SER A 212 -60.55 -23.37 39.73
N PHE A 213 -60.77 -22.14 39.26
CA PHE A 213 -61.91 -21.31 39.66
C PHE A 213 -63.26 -21.85 39.15
N PHE A 214 -63.31 -22.50 37.98
CA PHE A 214 -64.55 -23.08 37.44
C PHE A 214 -64.90 -24.43 38.07
N ARG A 215 -63.96 -25.11 38.73
CA ARG A 215 -64.17 -26.42 39.36
C ARG A 215 -64.78 -26.35 40.76
N SER A 216 -64.78 -25.18 41.41
CA SER A 216 -65.28 -24.97 42.78
C SER A 216 -66.78 -24.63 42.85
N LYS A 217 -67.51 -24.70 41.74
CA LYS A 217 -68.91 -24.24 41.67
C LYS A 217 -69.83 -25.31 41.09
N GLU A 218 -69.81 -26.50 41.70
CA GLU A 218 -70.86 -27.53 41.68
C GLU A 218 -70.84 -28.31 43.00
#